data_AF-A0A1Q6QFJ7-F1
#
_entry.id   AF-A0A1Q6QFJ7-F1
#
_cell.length_a   1.000
_cell.length_b   1.000
_cell.length_c   1.000
_cell.angle_alpha   90.00
_cell.angle_beta   90.00
_cell.angle_gamma   90.00
#
_symmetry.space_group_name_H-M   'P 1'
#
loop_
_entity.id
_entity.type
_entity.pdbx_description
1 polymer ?
#
loop_
_entity_poly.entity_id
_entity_poly.type
_entity_poly.pdbx_seq_one_letter_code
_entity_poly.pdbx_strand_id
1 'polypeptide(L)'
;MSAEVIDQGIFWLFCFVTGAVITFIYDQIRIVRRVLPHGSVLVAIEDLLFWLFAGIVIFSLLYRMNAGTLRWFAVFGLATGMFLYKKIFRDFLVNFMSTVIRRILDIVVRILSIPLNFVKRPVLKGLRAIRSGRNRLKKKLTANIKEGKITLCKHKNQLEMGNRDEP
;
A
#
# COMPACT_ATOMS: atom_id res chain seq x y z
N MET A 1 -56.71 -1.23 18.79
CA MET A 1 -55.51 -1.88 19.39
C MET A 1 -54.59 -2.50 18.33
N SER A 2 -55.07 -3.23 17.31
CA SER A 2 -54.19 -3.81 16.28
C SER A 2 -53.53 -2.78 15.34
N ALA A 3 -54.23 -1.70 14.96
CA ALA A 3 -53.69 -0.68 14.06
C ALA A 3 -52.49 0.10 14.64
N GLU A 4 -52.49 0.38 15.95
CA GLU A 4 -51.40 1.12 16.61
C GLU A 4 -50.10 0.32 16.69
N VAL A 5 -50.20 -1.01 16.86
CA VAL A 5 -49.02 -1.88 16.91
C VAL A 5 -48.37 -2.01 15.53
N ILE A 6 -49.20 -2.05 14.48
CA ILE A 6 -48.73 -2.08 13.09
C ILE A 6 -48.00 -0.78 12.74
N ASP A 7 -48.56 0.37 13.13
CA ASP A 7 -47.96 1.68 12.87
C ASP A 7 -46.62 1.86 13.61
N GLN A 8 -46.52 1.34 14.84
CA GLN A 8 -45.25 1.31 15.59
C GLN A 8 -44.19 0.42 14.92
N GLY A 9 -44.58 -0.72 14.35
CA GLY A 9 -43.67 -1.61 13.62
C GLY A 9 -43.15 -0.99 12.33
N ILE A 10 -44.03 -0.33 11.57
CA ILE A 10 -43.65 0.39 10.34
C ILE A 10 -42.70 1.54 10.68
N PHE A 11 -42.99 2.31 11.73
CA PHE A 11 -42.11 3.36 12.22
C PHE A 11 -40.72 2.84 12.56
N TRP A 12 -40.63 1.70 13.25
CA TRP A 12 -39.36 1.07 13.59
C TRP A 12 -38.57 0.67 12.34
N LEU A 13 -39.23 0.10 11.33
CA LEU A 13 -38.60 -0.24 10.06
C LEU A 13 -38.07 0.99 9.32
N PHE A 14 -38.81 2.10 9.31
CA PHE A 14 -38.36 3.37 8.73
C PHE A 14 -37.14 3.95 9.46
N CYS A 15 -37.12 3.86 10.79
CA CYS A 15 -35.95 4.24 11.59
C CYS A 15 -34.75 3.34 11.26
N PHE A 16 -34.97 2.04 11.14
CA PHE A 16 -33.93 1.08 10.76
C PHE A 16 -33.32 1.40 9.38
N VAL A 17 -34.16 1.62 8.36
CA VAL A 17 -33.69 1.97 7.01
C VAL A 17 -32.96 3.32 7.02
N THR A 18 -33.50 4.31 7.74
CA THR A 18 -32.87 5.63 7.85
C THR A 18 -31.49 5.54 8.52
N GLY A 19 -31.35 4.77 9.60
CA GLY A 19 -30.07 4.51 10.25
C GLY A 19 -29.06 3.83 9.33
N ALA A 20 -29.51 2.87 8.52
CA ALA A 20 -28.67 2.22 7.51
C ALA A 20 -28.23 3.21 6.42
N VAL A 21 -29.13 4.06 5.91
CA VAL A 21 -28.82 5.07 4.88
C VAL A 21 -27.84 6.13 5.39
N ILE A 22 -28.03 6.65 6.61
CA ILE A 22 -27.09 7.59 7.23
C ILE A 22 -25.70 6.95 7.34
N THR A 23 -25.64 5.68 7.78
CA THR A 23 -24.38 4.94 7.89
C THR A 23 -23.74 4.70 6.52
N PHE A 24 -24.54 4.48 5.48
CA PHE A 24 -24.06 4.34 4.11
C PHE A 24 -23.41 5.63 3.59
N ILE A 25 -24.10 6.77 3.74
CA ILE A 25 -23.57 8.08 3.34
C ILE A 25 -22.27 8.39 4.09
N TYR A 26 -22.22 8.10 5.39
CA TYR A 26 -21.01 8.29 6.20
C TYR A 26 -19.83 7.46 5.70
N ASP A 27 -20.06 6.21 5.29
CA ASP A 27 -18.98 5.35 4.80
C ASP A 27 -18.42 5.82 3.44
N GLN A 28 -19.26 6.40 2.57
CA GLN A 28 -18.80 7.02 1.32
C GLN A 28 -17.83 8.18 1.60
N ILE A 29 -18.19 9.08 2.52
CA ILE A 29 -17.31 10.20 2.93
C ILE A 29 -16.00 9.65 3.52
N ARG A 30 -16.08 8.60 4.34
CA ARG A 30 -14.90 7.95 4.93
C ARG A 30 -13.98 7.30 3.88
N ILE A 31 -14.55 6.71 2.83
CA ILE A 31 -13.82 6.13 1.70
C ILE A 31 -13.13 7.23 0.89
N VAL A 32 -13.86 8.31 0.55
CA VAL A 32 -13.31 9.46 -0.19
C VAL A 32 -12.12 10.06 0.56
N ARG A 33 -12.22 10.21 1.88
CA ARG A 33 -11.12 10.71 2.75
C ARG A 33 -9.87 9.84 2.71
N ARG A 34 -9.99 8.54 2.43
CA ARG A 34 -8.82 7.64 2.29
C ARG A 34 -8.20 7.69 0.90
N VAL A 35 -8.98 7.98 -0.13
CA VAL A 35 -8.54 7.99 -1.53
C VAL A 35 -7.94 9.32 -1.93
N LEU A 36 -8.46 10.42 -1.40
CA LEU A 36 -7.98 11.76 -1.71
C LEU A 36 -7.37 12.41 -0.46
N PRO A 37 -6.04 12.69 -0.44
CA PRO A 37 -5.45 13.48 0.63
C PRO A 37 -5.91 14.94 0.48
N HIS A 38 -7.08 15.25 1.03
CA HIS A 38 -7.62 16.61 1.13
C HIS A 38 -7.11 17.28 2.40
N GLY A 39 -6.83 18.59 2.33
CA GLY A 39 -6.40 19.37 3.49
C GLY A 39 -7.42 19.30 4.62
N SER A 40 -6.96 19.37 5.87
CA SER A 40 -7.79 19.17 7.08
C SER A 40 -9.06 20.03 7.14
N VAL A 41 -9.05 21.20 6.48
CA VAL A 41 -10.20 22.13 6.43
C VAL A 41 -11.37 21.56 5.61
N LEU A 42 -11.10 20.92 4.47
CA LEU A 42 -12.18 20.39 3.62
C LEU A 42 -12.90 19.27 4.34
N VAL A 43 -12.16 18.46 5.08
CA VAL A 43 -12.78 17.38 5.85
C VAL A 43 -13.62 17.91 7.00
N ALA A 44 -13.20 19.00 7.65
CA ALA A 44 -14.01 19.63 8.68
C ALA A 44 -15.34 20.15 8.12
N ILE A 45 -15.34 20.69 6.90
CA ILE A 45 -16.55 21.16 6.21
C ILE A 45 -17.47 19.98 5.86
N GLU A 46 -16.92 18.90 5.30
CA GLU A 46 -17.69 17.69 4.98
C GLU A 46 -18.32 17.06 6.23
N ASP A 47 -17.59 17.00 7.34
CA ASP A 47 -18.10 16.48 8.60
C ASP A 47 -19.21 17.39 9.14
N LEU A 48 -19.01 18.72 9.13
CA LEU A 48 -20.04 19.67 9.55
C LEU A 48 -21.34 19.52 8.73
N LEU A 49 -21.22 19.41 7.39
CA LEU A 49 -22.35 19.20 6.50
C LEU A 49 -23.03 17.85 6.76
N PHE A 50 -22.26 16.79 6.97
CA PHE A 50 -22.79 15.47 7.28
C PHE A 50 -23.54 15.46 8.60
N TRP A 51 -22.97 16.04 9.65
CA TRP A 51 -23.60 16.14 10.97
C TRP A 51 -24.88 16.97 10.91
N LEU A 52 -24.87 18.08 10.17
CA LEU A 52 -26.07 18.89 9.95
C LEU A 52 -27.14 18.10 9.21
N PHE A 53 -26.78 17.41 8.13
CA PHE A 53 -27.71 16.58 7.35
C PHE A 53 -28.27 15.42 8.19
N ALA A 54 -27.42 14.66 8.88
CA ALA A 54 -27.83 13.56 9.73
C ALA A 54 -28.76 14.05 10.85
N GLY A 55 -28.44 15.19 11.48
CA GLY A 55 -29.29 15.84 12.47
C GLY A 55 -30.66 16.19 11.90
N ILE A 56 -30.71 16.88 10.75
CA ILE A 56 -31.96 17.26 10.09
C ILE A 56 -32.79 16.03 9.71
N VAL A 57 -32.17 14.97 9.19
CA VAL A 57 -32.87 13.73 8.80
C VAL A 57 -33.46 13.03 10.02
N ILE A 58 -32.68 12.86 11.08
CA ILE A 58 -33.14 12.23 12.34
C ILE A 58 -34.27 13.08 12.95
N PHE A 59 -34.10 14.40 13.01
CA PHE A 59 -35.09 15.31 13.59
C PHE A 59 -36.37 15.36 12.78
N SER A 60 -36.28 15.39 11.44
CA SER A 60 -37.43 15.36 10.52
C SER A 60 -38.21 14.05 10.64
N LEU A 61 -37.51 12.92 10.74
CA LEU A 61 -38.11 11.60 10.97
C LEU A 61 -38.86 11.57 12.30
N LEU A 62 -38.26 12.15 13.35
CA LEU A 62 -38.85 12.22 14.68
C LEU A 62 -40.11 13.10 14.72
N TYR A 63 -40.06 14.25 14.02
CA TYR A 63 -41.15 15.20 13.94
C TYR A 63 -42.35 14.62 13.18
N ARG A 64 -42.11 14.00 12.01
CA ARG A 64 -43.17 13.42 11.17
C ARG A 64 -43.92 12.26 11.82
N MET A 65 -43.21 11.42 12.58
CA MET A 65 -43.78 10.14 13.02
C MET A 65 -44.31 10.14 14.46
N ASN A 66 -43.81 11.04 15.32
CA ASN A 66 -44.19 11.04 16.75
C ASN A 66 -44.39 12.45 17.31
N ALA A 67 -44.66 13.45 16.46
CA ALA A 67 -44.84 14.85 16.86
C ALA A 67 -43.66 15.40 17.70
N GLY A 68 -42.45 14.86 17.53
CA GLY A 68 -41.23 15.30 18.23
C GLY A 68 -40.89 14.54 19.53
N THR A 69 -41.62 13.50 19.91
CA THR A 69 -41.24 12.68 21.08
C THR A 69 -40.16 11.64 20.74
N LEU A 70 -39.03 11.70 21.44
CA LEU A 70 -37.92 10.73 21.32
C LEU A 70 -38.35 9.37 21.90
N ARG A 71 -38.82 8.47 21.03
CA ARG A 71 -39.15 7.10 21.40
C ARG A 71 -37.87 6.25 21.44
N TRP A 72 -37.64 5.53 22.53
CA TRP A 72 -36.50 4.59 22.67
C TRP A 72 -36.42 3.56 21.53
N PHE A 73 -37.57 3.17 20.97
CA PHE A 73 -37.65 2.29 19.80
C PHE A 73 -37.02 2.90 18.54
N ALA A 74 -37.09 4.21 18.35
CA ALA A 74 -36.47 4.89 17.21
C ALA A 74 -34.94 4.81 17.27
N VAL A 75 -34.39 5.04 18.47
CA VAL A 75 -32.95 4.91 18.75
C VAL A 75 -32.50 3.48 18.52
N PHE A 76 -33.27 2.50 19.01
CA PHE A 76 -33.00 1.08 18.77
C PHE A 76 -33.06 0.71 17.28
N GLY A 77 -34.04 1.22 16.54
CA GLY A 77 -34.14 1.02 15.09
C GLY A 77 -32.91 1.58 14.37
N LEU A 78 -32.53 2.83 14.67
CA LEU A 78 -31.36 3.48 14.09
C LEU A 78 -30.06 2.72 14.41
N ALA A 79 -29.87 2.32 15.67
CA ALA A 79 -28.71 1.56 16.13
C ALA A 79 -28.63 0.17 15.48
N THR A 80 -29.78 -0.51 15.35
CA THR A 80 -29.86 -1.83 14.71
C THR A 80 -29.58 -1.73 13.22
N GLY A 81 -30.07 -0.67 12.54
CA GLY A 81 -29.77 -0.34 11.15
C GLY A 81 -28.28 -0.11 10.92
N MET A 82 -27.64 0.67 11.79
CA MET A 82 -26.20 0.90 11.76
C MET A 82 -25.41 -0.39 12.01
N PHE A 83 -25.81 -1.23 12.97
CA PHE A 83 -25.14 -2.48 13.29
C PHE A 83 -25.20 -3.49 12.15
N LEU A 84 -26.39 -3.68 11.56
CA LEU A 84 -26.57 -4.62 10.45
C LEU A 84 -25.80 -4.16 9.23
N TYR A 85 -25.84 -2.85 8.94
CA TYR A 85 -25.05 -2.26 7.86
C TYR A 85 -23.55 -2.51 8.07
N LYS A 86 -23.01 -2.23 9.26
CA LYS A 86 -21.59 -2.48 9.57
C LYS A 86 -21.20 -3.95 9.41
N LYS A 87 -22.08 -4.89 9.73
CA LYS A 87 -21.81 -6.33 9.57
C LYS A 87 -21.65 -6.70 8.09
N ILE A 88 -22.53 -6.19 7.23
CA ILE A 88 -22.49 -6.42 5.77
C ILE A 88 -21.29 -5.70 5.15
N PHE A 89 -21.04 -4.45 5.56
CA PHE A 89 -19.98 -3.63 5.00
C PHE A 89 -18.58 -3.98 5.51
N ARG A 90 -18.45 -4.77 6.58
CA ARG A 90 -17.14 -5.17 7.12
C ARG A 90 -16.27 -5.81 6.04
N ASP A 91 -16.81 -6.78 5.32
CA ASP A 91 -16.04 -7.54 4.34
C ASP A 91 -15.79 -6.70 3.07
N PHE A 92 -16.74 -5.84 2.69
CA PHE A 92 -16.56 -4.86 1.61
C PHE A 92 -15.44 -3.85 1.94
N LEU A 93 -15.44 -3.28 3.14
CA LEU A 93 -14.41 -2.35 3.62
C LEU A 93 -13.04 -3.01 3.67
N VAL A 94 -12.93 -4.25 4.15
CA VAL A 94 -11.65 -4.97 4.22
C VAL A 94 -11.09 -5.22 2.81
N ASN A 95 -11.93 -5.68 1.88
CA ASN A 95 -11.53 -5.90 0.50
C ASN A 95 -11.11 -4.59 -0.18
N PHE A 96 -11.93 -3.54 -0.05
CA PHE A 96 -11.64 -2.22 -0.60
C PHE A 96 -10.34 -1.64 -0.04
N MET A 97 -10.15 -1.69 1.29
CA MET A 97 -8.92 -1.21 1.94
C MET A 97 -7.69 -1.96 1.49
N SER A 98 -7.79 -3.28 1.35
CA SER A 98 -6.68 -4.09 0.87
C SER A 98 -6.28 -3.72 -0.57
N THR A 99 -7.24 -3.34 -1.41
CA THR A 99 -7.01 -2.89 -2.79
C THR A 99 -6.37 -1.51 -2.82
N VAL A 100 -6.87 -0.56 -2.00
CA VAL A 100 -6.31 0.79 -1.91
C VAL A 100 -4.87 0.76 -1.38
N ILE A 101 -4.63 0.01 -0.30
CA ILE A 101 -3.28 -0.15 0.27
C ILE A 101 -2.31 -0.76 -0.75
N ARG A 102 -2.72 -1.84 -1.43
CA ARG A 102 -1.91 -2.45 -2.48
C ARG A 102 -1.61 -1.46 -3.60
N ARG A 103 -2.59 -0.68 -4.04
CA ARG A 103 -2.41 0.31 -5.10
C ARG A 103 -1.47 1.45 -4.69
N ILE A 104 -1.55 1.92 -3.45
CA ILE A 104 -0.59 2.90 -2.91
C ILE A 104 0.82 2.32 -2.84
N LEU A 105 0.96 1.09 -2.31
CA LEU A 105 2.25 0.39 -2.26
C LEU A 105 2.84 0.17 -3.64
N ASP A 106 2.03 -0.21 -4.64
CA ASP A 106 2.48 -0.37 -6.03
C ASP A 106 2.97 0.94 -6.63
N ILE A 107 2.30 2.06 -6.33
CA ILE A 107 2.75 3.39 -6.78
C ILE A 107 4.08 3.76 -6.12
N VAL A 108 4.20 3.57 -4.79
CA VAL A 108 5.44 3.85 -4.05
C VAL A 108 6.59 2.98 -4.55
N VAL A 109 6.37 1.68 -4.72
CA VAL A 109 7.35 0.73 -5.25
C VAL A 109 7.71 1.08 -6.68
N ARG A 110 6.75 1.47 -7.52
CA ARG A 110 7.02 1.92 -8.90
C ARG A 110 7.89 3.18 -8.91
N ILE A 111 7.57 4.19 -8.10
CA ILE A 111 8.36 5.42 -8.00
C ILE A 111 9.77 5.13 -7.48
N LEU A 112 9.91 4.31 -6.43
CA LEU A 112 11.19 3.97 -5.83
C LEU A 112 12.04 3.03 -6.70
N SER A 113 11.41 2.14 -7.44
CA SER A 113 12.11 1.19 -8.33
C SER A 113 12.65 1.85 -9.60
N ILE A 114 12.13 2.99 -10.05
CA ILE A 114 12.66 3.73 -11.20
C ILE A 114 14.15 4.13 -10.99
N PRO A 115 14.53 4.91 -9.95
CA PRO A 115 15.92 5.29 -9.74
C PRO A 115 16.79 4.06 -9.42
N LEU A 116 16.24 3.10 -8.68
CA LEU A 116 16.97 1.90 -8.27
C LEU A 116 17.31 1.00 -9.47
N ASN A 117 16.39 0.84 -10.41
CA ASN A 117 16.62 0.05 -11.63
C ASN A 117 17.49 0.83 -12.64
N PHE A 118 17.44 2.16 -12.64
CA PHE A 118 18.33 3.01 -13.44
C PHE A 118 19.78 2.89 -13.00
N VAL A 119 20.06 2.80 -11.68
CA VAL A 119 21.42 2.62 -11.14
C VAL A 119 21.91 1.18 -11.27
N LYS A 120 21.04 0.18 -11.10
CA LYS A 120 21.43 -1.24 -11.23
C LYS A 120 21.95 -1.58 -12.63
N ARG A 121 21.39 -0.98 -13.69
CA ARG A 121 21.77 -1.28 -15.09
C ARG A 121 23.22 -0.90 -15.47
N PRO A 122 23.72 0.32 -15.21
CA PRO A 122 25.11 0.69 -15.46
C PRO A 122 26.07 -0.04 -14.53
N VAL A 123 25.71 -0.25 -13.26
CA VAL A 123 26.53 -1.00 -12.29
C VAL A 123 26.73 -2.46 -12.73
N LEU A 124 25.67 -3.14 -13.19
CA LEU A 124 25.79 -4.51 -13.70
C LEU A 124 26.66 -4.59 -14.97
N LYS A 125 26.56 -3.62 -15.88
CA LYS A 125 27.40 -3.53 -17.08
C LYS A 125 28.86 -3.27 -16.72
N GLY A 126 29.11 -2.35 -15.78
CA GLY A 126 30.44 -2.04 -15.27
C GLY A 126 31.10 -3.24 -14.57
N LEU A 127 30.35 -3.94 -13.71
CA LEU A 127 30.83 -5.17 -13.06
C LEU A 127 31.18 -6.27 -14.08
N ARG A 128 30.39 -6.45 -15.14
CA ARG A 128 30.72 -7.40 -16.21
C ARG A 128 31.99 -6.99 -16.98
N ALA A 129 32.15 -5.70 -17.27
CA ALA A 129 33.34 -5.18 -17.95
C ALA A 129 34.62 -5.35 -17.09
N ILE A 130 34.55 -5.02 -15.81
CA ILE A 130 35.64 -5.20 -14.85
C ILE A 130 36.00 -6.68 -14.69
N ARG A 131 35.00 -7.57 -14.63
CA ARG A 131 35.21 -9.03 -14.54
C ARG A 131 35.93 -9.57 -15.79
N SER A 132 35.58 -9.08 -16.98
CA SER A 132 36.25 -9.42 -18.23
C SER A 132 37.71 -8.94 -18.26
N GLY A 133 37.96 -7.69 -17.84
CA GLY A 133 39.30 -7.10 -17.77
C GLY A 133 40.22 -7.85 -16.79
N ARG A 134 39.72 -8.19 -15.60
CA ARG A 134 40.46 -8.97 -14.61
C ARG A 134 40.88 -10.34 -15.12
N ASN A 135 40.02 -11.02 -15.88
CA ASN A 135 40.33 -12.33 -16.45
C ASN A 135 41.42 -12.23 -17.55
N ARG A 136 41.42 -11.17 -18.36
CA ARG A 136 42.50 -10.89 -19.34
C ARG A 136 43.83 -10.57 -18.65
N LEU A 137 43.79 -9.75 -17.60
CA LEU A 137 44.99 -9.41 -16.84
C LEU A 137 45.59 -10.63 -16.17
N LYS A 138 44.75 -11.49 -15.56
CA LYS A 138 45.19 -12.75 -14.96
C LYS A 138 45.88 -13.67 -15.98
N LYS A 139 45.35 -13.78 -17.21
CA LYS A 139 46.00 -14.53 -18.30
C LYS A 139 47.35 -13.94 -18.71
N LYS A 140 47.46 -12.61 -18.84
CA LYS A 140 48.73 -11.95 -19.19
C LYS A 140 49.80 -12.12 -18.11
N LEU A 141 49.42 -12.00 -16.83
CA LEU A 141 50.35 -12.23 -15.72
C LEU A 141 50.86 -13.68 -15.69
N THR A 142 49.98 -14.67 -15.84
CA THR A 142 50.42 -16.08 -15.86
C THR A 142 51.33 -16.37 -17.06
N ALA A 143 51.10 -15.75 -18.22
CA ALA A 143 51.99 -15.86 -19.37
C ALA A 143 53.38 -15.24 -19.12
N ASN A 144 53.43 -14.00 -18.64
CA ASN A 144 54.69 -13.31 -18.34
C ASN A 144 55.51 -14.00 -17.25
N ILE A 145 54.84 -14.54 -16.22
CA ILE A 145 55.50 -15.33 -15.17
C ILE A 145 56.11 -16.61 -15.76
N LYS A 146 55.43 -17.25 -16.72
CA LYS A 146 55.91 -18.46 -17.39
C LYS A 146 57.13 -18.16 -18.26
N GLU A 147 57.10 -17.07 -19.03
CA GLU A 147 58.24 -16.61 -19.83
C GLU A 147 59.44 -16.23 -18.94
N GLY A 148 59.22 -15.45 -17.88
CA GLY A 148 60.28 -15.10 -16.94
C GLY A 148 60.96 -16.33 -16.31
N LYS A 149 60.19 -17.36 -15.94
CA LYS A 149 60.74 -18.63 -15.44
C LYS A 149 61.60 -19.35 -16.48
N ILE A 150 61.20 -19.35 -17.75
CA ILE A 150 61.96 -20.00 -18.83
C ILE A 150 63.27 -19.26 -19.07
N THR A 151 63.23 -17.92 -19.12
CA THR A 151 64.43 -17.09 -19.31
C THR A 151 65.41 -17.26 -18.16
N LEU A 152 64.91 -17.31 -16.91
CA LEU A 152 65.73 -17.54 -15.72
C LEU A 152 66.37 -18.95 -15.73
N CYS A 153 65.62 -19.98 -16.12
CA CYS A 153 66.15 -21.34 -16.25
C CYS A 153 67.24 -21.42 -17.34
N LYS A 154 67.03 -20.73 -18.47
CA LYS A 154 68.01 -20.67 -19.56
C LYS A 154 69.30 -19.99 -19.13
N HIS A 155 69.19 -18.87 -18.40
CA HIS A 155 70.36 -18.14 -17.88
C HIS A 155 71.13 -18.95 -16.83
N LYS A 156 70.42 -19.68 -15.96
CA LYS A 156 71.04 -20.58 -14.98
C LYS A 156 71.80 -21.73 -15.66
N ASN A 157 71.22 -22.37 -16.67
CA ASN A 157 71.89 -23.43 -17.43
C ASN A 157 73.14 -22.93 -18.19
N GLN A 158 73.13 -21.69 -18.68
CA GLN A 158 74.31 -21.10 -19.33
C GLN A 158 75.46 -20.85 -18.35
N LEU A 159 75.14 -20.41 -17.12
CA LEU A 159 76.14 -20.23 -16.06
C LEU A 159 76.72 -21.57 -15.57
N GLU A 160 75.89 -22.62 -15.47
CA GLU A 160 76.34 -23.98 -15.09
C GLU A 160 77.14 -24.71 -16.18
N MET A 161 77.11 -24.25 -17.44
CA MET A 161 77.95 -24.76 -18.53
C MET A 161 79.31 -24.06 -18.53
N GLY A 162 79.35 -22.72 -18.39
CA GLY A 162 80.62 -21.98 -18.32
C GLY A 162 81.49 -22.33 -17.11
N ASN A 163 80.88 -22.66 -15.96
CA ASN A 163 81.59 -23.11 -14.76
C ASN A 163 82.01 -24.59 -14.79
N ARG A 164 81.69 -25.33 -15.87
CA ARG A 164 82.13 -26.73 -16.09
C ARG A 164 83.34 -26.83 -17.02
N ASP A 165 83.68 -25.73 -17.69
CA ASP A 165 84.79 -25.60 -18.64
C ASP A 165 86.02 -24.89 -18.03
N GLU A 166 85.95 -24.51 -16.75
CA GLU A 166 87.09 -24.04 -15.95
C GLU A 166 87.69 -25.23 -15.17
N PRO A 167 88.97 -25.59 -15.40
CA PRO A 167 89.63 -26.77 -14.80
C PRO A 167 89.96 -26.62 -13.31
#